data_AF-V7EYN9-F1
#
_entry.id   AF-V7EYN9-F1
#
_cell.length_a   1.000
_cell.length_b   1.000
_cell.length_c   1.000
_cell.angle_alpha   90.00
_cell.angle_beta   90.00
_cell.angle_gamma   90.00
#
_symmetry.space_group_name_H-M   'P 1'
#
loop_
_entity.id
_entity.type
_entity.pdbx_description
1 polymer ?
#
loop_
_entity_poly.entity_id
_entity_poly.type
_entity_poly.pdbx_seq_one_letter_code
_entity_poly.pdbx_strand_id
1 'polypeptide(L)'
;MKSSPYFNSPQFAQAASNLSSLFEPPSGADAAGWADANAKKAAASRIQQLFDYRNSPDFDQQSFDRGNIAVGNYAPTSSFQALDMNDATKRRGDDITAATSRANNAADNVGAMDRTRLSELGNLFVPLSEGQVRPELPSDIAGQFGVTHDLPAAQGREKPLTETEFNAHTLAGMSPEMQQAAAFGSTPIEPVVTPDGPRNVTRPNALGQDPYDKPTAGLSVSMDKDGNVTYTQGGSGGKTTEFQGKQNAYVTRMRGMAPIIDTLGNELTDFKQAAYDALPTVGTIKTGNGMLSENYQKANNAGRVFLQSVLRLDSGAAIPPAEEAQYGDVFLPRPGDKPGTIAQKKQARDLALNGVEAGMTPEQVLATGRAVLASGGDPNATSAPSARAQQQGAAGGRPSQKAADFLRSNPGAAQQFDAKYGAGAAAAILGGQ
;
A
#
# COMPACT_ATOMS: atom_id res chain seq x y z
N MET A 1 23.30 -39.13 110.14
CA MET A 1 22.52 -39.45 108.94
C MET A 1 23.43 -40.24 108.00
N LYS A 2 23.17 -41.54 107.78
CA LYS A 2 23.99 -42.37 106.89
C LYS A 2 23.62 -42.06 105.44
N SER A 3 24.52 -41.42 104.70
CA SER A 3 24.41 -41.25 103.25
C SER A 3 24.63 -42.61 102.59
N SER A 4 23.62 -43.14 101.90
CA SER A 4 23.73 -44.40 101.17
C SER A 4 24.51 -44.16 99.86
N PRO A 5 25.60 -44.90 99.59
CA PRO A 5 26.42 -44.71 98.39
C PRO A 5 25.69 -45.06 97.08
N TYR A 6 24.52 -45.67 97.16
CA TYR A 6 23.69 -46.04 96.00
C TYR A 6 22.89 -44.87 95.42
N PHE A 7 22.65 -43.80 96.19
CA PHE A 7 21.85 -42.66 95.73
C PHE A 7 22.64 -41.64 94.91
N ASN A 8 23.98 -41.72 94.88
CA ASN A 8 24.86 -40.79 94.17
C ASN A 8 25.72 -41.46 93.09
N SER A 9 25.27 -42.59 92.52
CA SER A 9 26.00 -43.21 91.41
C SER A 9 25.64 -42.52 90.08
N PRO A 10 26.64 -42.07 89.28
CA PRO A 10 26.39 -41.42 87.99
C PRO A 10 25.59 -42.31 87.02
N GLN A 11 25.75 -43.63 87.13
CA GLN A 11 25.02 -44.58 86.28
C GLN A 11 23.52 -44.62 86.60
N PHE A 12 23.13 -44.53 87.87
CA PHE A 12 21.71 -44.43 88.24
C PHE A 12 21.12 -43.05 87.88
N ALA A 13 21.89 -41.97 88.01
CA ALA A 13 21.45 -40.64 87.57
C ALA A 13 21.22 -40.59 86.06
N GLN A 14 22.09 -41.23 85.27
CA GLN A 14 21.94 -41.32 83.82
C GLN A 14 20.79 -42.25 83.40
N ALA A 15 20.61 -43.38 84.10
CA ALA A 15 19.45 -44.25 83.90
C ALA A 15 18.12 -43.55 84.23
N ALA A 16 18.09 -42.76 85.31
CA ALA A 16 16.93 -41.96 85.69
C ALA A 16 16.65 -40.83 84.68
N SER A 17 17.69 -40.17 84.15
CA SER A 17 17.56 -39.15 83.10
C SER A 17 17.06 -39.72 81.77
N ASN A 18 17.51 -40.92 81.39
CA ASN A 18 17.02 -41.59 80.19
C ASN A 18 15.56 -42.04 80.35
N LEU A 19 15.18 -42.48 81.56
CA LEU A 19 13.78 -42.81 81.86
C LEU A 19 12.91 -41.55 81.92
N SER A 20 13.39 -40.42 82.45
CA SER A 20 12.62 -39.17 82.45
C SER A 20 12.35 -38.66 81.04
N SER A 21 13.32 -38.75 80.13
CA SER A 21 13.13 -38.37 78.72
C SER A 21 12.09 -39.22 77.97
N LEU A 22 11.77 -40.43 78.47
CA LEU A 22 10.73 -41.29 77.89
C LEU A 22 9.32 -40.88 78.35
N PHE A 23 9.22 -40.19 79.49
CA PHE A 23 7.95 -39.69 80.05
C PHE A 23 7.82 -38.16 79.94
N GLU A 24 8.74 -37.50 79.24
CA GLU A 24 8.61 -36.09 78.93
C GLU A 24 7.40 -35.87 78.02
N PRO A 25 6.57 -34.85 78.33
CA PRO A 25 5.43 -34.54 77.48
C PRO A 25 5.91 -34.17 76.07
N PRO A 26 5.08 -34.43 75.04
CA PRO A 26 5.41 -34.14 73.66
C PRO A 26 5.89 -32.70 73.51
N SER A 27 6.99 -32.50 72.77
CA SER A 27 7.48 -31.15 72.54
C SER A 27 6.45 -30.34 71.75
N GLY A 28 6.54 -29.01 71.77
CA GLY A 28 5.71 -28.16 70.92
C GLY A 28 5.84 -28.50 69.42
N ALA A 29 7.00 -29.01 69.00
CA ALA A 29 7.23 -29.49 67.64
C ALA A 29 6.50 -30.82 67.35
N ASP A 30 6.47 -31.75 68.30
CA ASP A 30 5.73 -33.01 68.17
C ASP A 30 4.21 -32.77 68.13
N ALA A 31 3.72 -31.87 68.97
CA ALA A 31 2.32 -31.45 68.98
C ALA A 31 1.92 -30.78 67.65
N ALA A 32 2.78 -29.93 67.09
CA ALA A 32 2.57 -29.32 65.77
C ALA A 32 2.60 -30.36 64.64
N GLY A 33 3.51 -31.35 64.71
CA GLY A 33 3.59 -32.45 63.76
C GLY A 33 2.32 -33.32 63.77
N TRP A 34 1.76 -33.61 64.94
CA TRP A 34 0.49 -34.32 65.06
C TRP A 34 -0.70 -33.51 64.57
N ALA A 35 -0.73 -32.19 64.83
CA ALA A 35 -1.75 -31.31 64.29
C ALA A 35 -1.74 -31.27 62.76
N ASP A 36 -0.56 -31.18 62.14
CA ASP A 36 -0.40 -31.23 60.68
C ASP A 36 -0.79 -32.59 60.09
N ALA A 37 -0.38 -33.69 60.73
CA ALA A 37 -0.77 -35.04 60.32
C ALA A 37 -2.30 -35.24 60.38
N ASN A 38 -2.95 -34.74 61.43
CA ASN A 38 -4.40 -34.76 61.55
C ASN A 38 -5.09 -33.90 60.49
N ALA A 39 -4.55 -32.72 60.17
CA ALA A 39 -5.07 -31.86 59.12
C ALA A 39 -4.97 -32.54 57.73
N LYS A 40 -3.82 -33.17 57.43
CA LYS A 40 -3.62 -33.94 56.19
C LYS A 40 -4.56 -35.15 56.11
N LYS A 41 -4.74 -35.87 57.22
CA LYS A 41 -5.69 -37.00 57.29
C LYS A 41 -7.13 -36.54 57.06
N ALA A 42 -7.54 -35.41 57.63
CA ALA A 42 -8.85 -34.82 57.41
C ALA A 42 -9.04 -34.37 55.96
N ALA A 43 -8.02 -33.76 55.35
CA ALA A 43 -8.05 -33.38 53.93
C ALA A 43 -8.18 -34.61 53.01
N ALA A 44 -7.38 -35.66 53.25
CA ALA A 44 -7.46 -36.91 52.51
C ALA A 44 -8.84 -37.58 52.64
N SER A 45 -9.44 -37.56 53.84
CA SER A 45 -10.79 -38.08 54.07
C SER A 45 -11.86 -37.33 53.29
N ARG A 46 -11.76 -36.00 53.14
CA ARG A 46 -12.71 -35.21 52.32
C ARG A 46 -12.58 -35.52 50.84
N ILE A 47 -11.36 -35.70 50.35
CA ILE A 47 -11.12 -36.10 48.95
C ILE A 47 -11.67 -37.51 48.70
N GLN A 48 -11.49 -38.43 49.65
CA GLN A 48 -12.05 -39.77 49.56
C GLN A 48 -13.58 -39.75 49.49
N GLN A 49 -14.25 -38.94 50.32
CA GLN A 49 -15.71 -38.78 50.27
C GLN A 49 -16.20 -38.29 48.89
N LEU A 50 -15.47 -37.38 48.24
CA LEU A 50 -15.80 -36.94 46.88
C LEU A 50 -15.61 -38.07 45.85
N PHE A 51 -14.54 -38.86 45.99
CA PHE A 51 -14.30 -40.00 45.12
C PHE A 51 -15.38 -41.08 45.26
N ASP A 52 -15.79 -41.37 46.50
CA ASP A 52 -16.85 -42.33 46.79
C ASP A 52 -18.20 -41.80 46.26
N TYR A 53 -18.47 -40.51 46.43
CA TYR A 53 -19.68 -39.86 45.90
C TYR A 53 -19.77 -39.95 44.37
N ARG A 54 -18.65 -39.82 43.66
CA ARG A 54 -18.60 -39.99 42.19
C ARG A 54 -19.14 -41.35 41.72
N ASN A 55 -18.92 -42.40 42.51
CA ASN A 55 -19.33 -43.76 42.19
C ASN A 55 -20.71 -44.12 42.79
N SER A 56 -21.37 -43.17 43.45
CA SER A 56 -22.69 -43.37 44.04
C SER A 56 -23.76 -43.51 42.94
N PRO A 57 -24.77 -44.38 43.13
CA PRO A 57 -25.94 -44.40 42.26
C PRO A 57 -26.75 -43.10 42.28
N ASP A 58 -26.64 -42.30 43.35
CA ASP A 58 -27.27 -40.97 43.50
C ASP A 58 -26.34 -39.82 43.08
N PHE A 59 -25.45 -40.07 42.11
CA PHE A 59 -24.49 -39.07 41.63
C PHE A 59 -25.20 -37.88 40.99
N ASP A 60 -24.96 -36.70 41.55
CA ASP A 60 -25.33 -35.41 40.96
C ASP A 60 -24.08 -34.58 40.69
N GLN A 61 -23.91 -34.16 39.44
CA GLN A 61 -22.75 -33.40 38.98
C GLN A 61 -22.64 -32.05 39.71
N GLN A 62 -23.77 -31.39 40.02
CA GLN A 62 -23.74 -30.09 40.69
C GLN A 62 -23.22 -30.20 42.13
N SER A 63 -23.66 -31.22 42.86
CA SER A 63 -23.22 -31.51 44.22
C SER A 63 -21.75 -31.93 44.26
N PHE A 64 -21.29 -32.70 43.26
CA PHE A 64 -19.89 -33.09 43.11
C PHE A 64 -18.98 -31.88 42.81
N ASP A 65 -19.38 -31.00 41.89
CA ASP A 65 -18.62 -29.80 41.53
C ASP A 65 -18.54 -28.81 42.72
N ARG A 66 -19.64 -28.61 43.45
CA ARG A 66 -19.66 -27.79 44.69
C ARG A 66 -18.75 -28.38 45.77
N GLY A 67 -18.75 -29.70 45.93
CA GLY A 67 -17.83 -30.40 46.83
C GLY A 67 -16.37 -30.20 46.46
N ASN A 68 -16.04 -30.26 45.16
CA ASN A 68 -14.70 -29.98 44.65
C ASN A 68 -14.26 -28.52 44.86
N ILE A 69 -15.17 -27.55 44.72
CA ILE A 69 -14.90 -26.15 45.07
C ILE A 69 -14.66 -26.00 46.58
N ALA A 70 -15.47 -26.65 47.42
CA ALA A 70 -15.36 -26.57 48.88
C ALA A 70 -14.06 -27.16 49.43
N VAL A 71 -13.47 -28.16 48.77
CA VAL A 71 -12.16 -28.72 49.13
C VAL A 71 -10.99 -28.04 48.40
N GLY A 72 -11.26 -27.07 47.52
CA GLY A 72 -10.24 -26.31 46.79
C GLY A 72 -9.65 -27.02 45.57
N ASN A 73 -10.28 -28.08 45.05
CA ASN A 73 -9.82 -28.78 43.86
C ASN A 73 -10.06 -27.98 42.56
N TYR A 74 -11.14 -27.20 42.50
CA TYR A 74 -11.49 -26.37 41.34
C TYR A 74 -11.71 -24.91 41.74
N ALA A 75 -11.33 -23.99 40.84
CA ALA A 75 -11.82 -22.62 40.90
C ALA A 75 -13.30 -22.59 40.47
N PRO A 76 -14.15 -21.71 41.04
CA PRO A 76 -15.58 -21.63 40.69
C PRO A 76 -15.87 -21.42 39.20
N THR A 77 -14.92 -20.88 38.45
CA THR A 77 -15.01 -20.60 37.01
C THR A 77 -14.60 -21.77 36.11
N SER A 78 -14.06 -22.85 36.70
CA SER A 78 -13.50 -24.01 35.98
C SER A 78 -14.32 -25.29 36.13
N SER A 79 -15.51 -25.22 36.75
CA SER A 79 -16.42 -26.37 36.81
C SER A 79 -16.99 -26.69 35.43
N PHE A 80 -17.37 -27.95 35.20
CA PHE A 80 -17.99 -28.36 33.93
C PHE A 80 -19.28 -27.58 33.66
N GLN A 81 -20.07 -27.32 34.70
CA GLN A 81 -21.26 -26.48 34.59
C GLN A 81 -20.94 -25.05 34.10
N ALA A 82 -19.86 -24.44 34.60
CA ALA A 82 -19.45 -23.11 34.18
C ALA A 82 -18.99 -23.09 32.71
N LEU A 83 -18.27 -24.13 32.26
CA LEU A 83 -17.86 -24.30 30.88
C LEU A 83 -19.07 -24.46 29.95
N ASP A 84 -20.04 -25.30 30.31
CA ASP A 84 -21.26 -25.50 29.51
C ASP A 84 -22.08 -24.20 29.36
N MET A 85 -22.22 -23.42 30.45
CA MET A 85 -22.89 -22.13 30.41
C MET A 85 -22.16 -21.11 29.54
N ASN A 86 -20.82 -21.09 29.60
CA ASN A 86 -20.00 -20.22 28.77
C ASN A 86 -20.10 -20.61 27.29
N ASP A 87 -20.05 -21.90 26.97
CA ASP A 87 -20.22 -22.41 25.61
C ASP A 87 -21.61 -22.10 25.04
N ALA A 88 -22.67 -22.28 25.84
CA ALA A 88 -24.02 -21.92 25.45
C ALA A 88 -24.16 -20.41 25.19
N THR A 89 -23.56 -19.57 26.04
CA THR A 89 -23.54 -18.12 25.88
C THR A 89 -22.79 -17.72 24.62
N LYS A 90 -21.65 -18.35 24.34
CA LYS A 90 -20.85 -18.12 23.15
C LYS A 90 -21.61 -18.50 21.88
N ARG A 91 -22.21 -19.69 21.83
CA ARG A 91 -23.04 -20.14 20.71
C ARG A 91 -24.19 -19.18 20.42
N ARG A 92 -24.90 -18.73 21.46
CA ARG A 92 -25.95 -17.71 21.31
C ARG A 92 -25.41 -16.40 20.73
N GLY A 93 -24.22 -15.96 21.15
CA GLY A 93 -23.56 -14.78 20.61
C GLY A 93 -23.21 -14.94 19.13
N ASP A 94 -22.67 -16.09 18.75
CA ASP A 94 -22.34 -16.44 17.36
C ASP A 94 -23.59 -16.47 16.47
N ASP A 95 -24.69 -17.08 16.96
CA ASP A 95 -25.97 -17.16 16.26
C ASP A 95 -26.60 -15.78 16.02
N ILE A 96 -26.60 -14.93 17.05
CA ILE A 96 -27.11 -13.55 16.94
C ILE A 96 -26.27 -12.77 15.93
N THR A 97 -24.94 -12.86 16.01
CA THR A 97 -24.02 -12.17 15.09
C THR A 97 -24.26 -12.62 13.65
N ALA A 98 -24.39 -13.93 13.42
CA ALA A 98 -24.67 -14.48 12.11
C ALA A 98 -26.05 -14.04 11.58
N ALA A 99 -27.07 -13.99 12.44
CA ALA A 99 -28.41 -13.50 12.07
C ALA A 99 -28.40 -12.02 11.70
N THR A 100 -27.75 -11.17 12.50
CA THR A 100 -27.59 -9.75 12.22
C THR A 100 -26.81 -9.51 10.93
N SER A 101 -25.72 -10.25 10.69
CA SER A 101 -24.96 -10.15 9.46
C SER A 101 -25.80 -10.50 8.23
N ARG A 102 -26.58 -11.59 8.28
CA ARG A 102 -27.50 -11.96 7.18
C ARG A 102 -28.55 -10.88 6.93
N ALA A 103 -29.13 -10.31 7.99
CA ALA A 103 -30.13 -9.24 7.87
C ALA A 103 -29.54 -7.96 7.27
N ASN A 104 -28.37 -7.54 7.75
CA ASN A 104 -27.67 -6.35 7.23
C ASN A 104 -27.28 -6.54 5.77
N ASN A 105 -26.67 -7.67 5.41
CA ASN A 105 -26.30 -7.96 4.03
C ASN A 105 -27.52 -7.95 3.09
N ALA A 106 -28.66 -8.48 3.54
CA ALA A 106 -29.90 -8.44 2.76
C ALA A 106 -30.40 -6.99 2.57
N ALA A 107 -30.43 -6.19 3.64
CA ALA A 107 -30.84 -4.80 3.57
C ALA A 107 -29.90 -3.95 2.70
N ASP A 108 -28.59 -4.16 2.83
CA ASP A 108 -27.57 -3.45 2.06
C ASP A 108 -27.64 -3.80 0.57
N ASN A 109 -27.86 -5.06 0.23
CA ASN A 109 -28.05 -5.50 -1.16
C ASN A 109 -29.28 -4.83 -1.78
N VAL A 110 -30.42 -4.79 -1.07
CA VAL A 110 -31.63 -4.11 -1.53
C VAL A 110 -31.37 -2.61 -1.72
N GLY A 111 -30.79 -1.95 -0.72
CA GLY A 111 -30.49 -0.52 -0.78
C GLY A 111 -29.42 -0.15 -1.83
N ALA A 112 -28.49 -1.06 -2.15
CA ALA A 112 -27.51 -0.88 -3.22
C ALA A 112 -28.18 -1.00 -4.60
N MET A 113 -29.09 -1.95 -4.80
CA MET A 113 -29.87 -2.07 -6.04
C MET A 113 -30.72 -0.82 -6.29
N ASP A 114 -31.40 -0.32 -5.26
CA ASP A 114 -32.25 0.88 -5.39
C ASP A 114 -31.43 2.13 -5.69
N ARG A 115 -30.28 2.32 -5.02
CA ARG A 115 -29.36 3.43 -5.35
C ARG A 115 -28.80 3.34 -6.76
N THR A 116 -28.46 2.14 -7.21
CA THR A 116 -27.97 1.90 -8.58
C THR A 116 -29.06 2.25 -9.58
N ARG A 117 -30.29 1.75 -9.39
CA ARG A 117 -31.44 2.09 -10.24
C ARG A 117 -31.69 3.60 -10.30
N LEU A 118 -31.64 4.29 -9.17
CA LEU A 118 -31.87 5.74 -9.11
C LEU A 118 -30.74 6.53 -9.80
N SER A 119 -29.49 6.08 -9.67
CA SER A 119 -28.35 6.68 -10.37
C SER A 119 -28.47 6.52 -11.88
N GLU A 120 -28.81 5.32 -12.36
CA GLU A 120 -29.00 5.05 -13.78
C GLU A 120 -30.20 5.83 -14.35
N LEU A 121 -31.29 5.95 -13.59
CA LEU A 121 -32.38 6.86 -13.91
C LEU A 121 -31.91 8.29 -14.08
N GLY A 122 -31.10 8.79 -13.15
CA GLY A 122 -30.49 10.11 -13.24
C GLY A 122 -29.76 10.31 -14.56
N ASN A 123 -28.94 9.33 -14.97
CA ASN A 123 -28.21 9.35 -16.24
C ASN A 123 -29.13 9.38 -17.47
N LEU A 124 -30.28 8.70 -17.44
CA LEU A 124 -31.24 8.70 -18.55
C LEU A 124 -31.87 10.07 -18.79
N PHE A 125 -32.00 10.91 -17.76
CA PHE A 125 -32.63 12.23 -17.82
C PHE A 125 -31.66 13.42 -17.89
N VAL A 126 -30.34 13.19 -18.00
CA VAL A 126 -29.36 14.28 -18.16
C VAL A 126 -29.51 14.95 -19.55
N PRO A 127 -29.41 16.29 -19.65
CA PRO A 127 -29.31 16.97 -20.94
C PRO A 127 -28.15 16.42 -21.77
N LEU A 128 -28.43 16.08 -23.02
CA LEU A 128 -27.42 15.57 -23.95
C LEU A 128 -26.39 16.66 -24.30
N SER A 129 -25.11 16.31 -24.18
CA SER A 129 -24.01 17.18 -24.59
C SER A 129 -23.90 17.29 -26.11
N GLU A 130 -23.11 18.25 -26.59
CA GLU A 130 -22.95 18.47 -28.03
C GLU A 130 -22.37 17.22 -28.73
N GLY A 131 -23.03 16.75 -29.79
CA GLY A 131 -22.69 15.54 -30.54
C GLY A 131 -23.04 14.21 -29.85
N GLN A 132 -23.64 14.24 -28.66
CA GLN A 132 -24.05 13.03 -27.94
C GLN A 132 -25.42 12.53 -28.45
N VAL A 133 -25.54 11.22 -28.64
CA VAL A 133 -26.79 10.57 -29.05
C VAL A 133 -27.24 9.60 -27.96
N ARG A 134 -28.47 9.74 -27.49
CA ARG A 134 -29.16 8.73 -26.69
C ARG A 134 -30.01 7.86 -27.64
N PRO A 135 -29.73 6.56 -27.74
CA PRO A 135 -30.59 5.63 -28.47
C PRO A 135 -32.00 5.58 -27.88
N GLU A 136 -32.95 5.09 -28.66
CA GLU A 136 -34.29 4.77 -28.15
C GLU A 136 -34.21 3.68 -27.08
N LEU A 137 -34.92 3.87 -25.98
CA LEU A 137 -35.06 2.87 -24.93
C LEU A 137 -36.50 2.36 -24.91
N PRO A 138 -36.74 1.11 -25.33
CA PRO A 138 -38.04 0.46 -25.26
C PRO A 138 -38.58 0.38 -23.82
N SER A 139 -39.91 0.45 -23.67
CA SER A 139 -40.64 0.49 -22.40
C SER A 139 -40.47 -0.74 -21.52
N ASP A 140 -40.14 -1.91 -22.08
CA ASP A 140 -39.80 -3.12 -21.32
C ASP A 140 -38.47 -2.98 -20.55
N ILE A 141 -37.51 -2.25 -21.12
CA ILE A 141 -36.24 -1.92 -20.47
C ILE A 141 -36.40 -0.68 -19.59
N ALA A 142 -37.06 0.36 -20.08
CA ALA A 142 -37.31 1.59 -19.32
C ALA A 142 -38.18 1.32 -18.07
N GLY A 143 -39.07 0.33 -18.14
CA GLY A 143 -39.90 -0.13 -17.02
C GLY A 143 -39.11 -0.72 -15.86
N GLN A 144 -37.92 -1.28 -16.08
CA GLN A 144 -37.03 -1.73 -15.00
C GLN A 144 -36.52 -0.59 -14.12
N PHE A 145 -36.60 0.63 -14.66
CA PHE A 145 -36.25 1.88 -14.01
C PHE A 145 -37.51 2.68 -13.63
N GLY A 146 -38.71 2.14 -13.78
CA GLY A 146 -39.95 2.84 -13.39
C GLY A 146 -40.48 3.85 -14.41
N VAL A 147 -39.97 3.81 -15.65
CA VAL A 147 -40.53 4.59 -16.77
C VAL A 147 -41.55 3.70 -17.51
N THR A 148 -42.80 4.15 -17.58
CA THR A 148 -43.92 3.36 -18.13
C THR A 148 -44.14 3.54 -19.63
N HIS A 149 -43.27 4.27 -20.31
CA HIS A 149 -43.36 4.58 -21.73
C HIS A 149 -41.97 4.48 -22.39
N ASP A 150 -41.95 4.38 -23.72
CA ASP A 150 -40.70 4.38 -24.46
C ASP A 150 -39.98 5.74 -24.29
N LEU A 151 -38.66 5.71 -24.19
CA LEU A 151 -37.84 6.92 -24.26
C LEU A 151 -37.34 7.08 -25.70
N PRO A 152 -37.82 8.07 -26.45
CA PRO A 152 -37.40 8.24 -27.84
C PRO A 152 -35.92 8.60 -27.92
N ALA A 153 -35.31 8.23 -29.05
CA ALA A 153 -33.95 8.65 -29.37
C ALA A 153 -33.85 10.18 -29.33
N ALA A 154 -32.78 10.68 -28.72
CA ALA A 154 -32.54 12.11 -28.59
C ALA A 154 -31.09 12.41 -28.94
N GLN A 155 -30.87 13.47 -29.71
CA GLN A 155 -29.54 13.95 -30.09
C GLN A 155 -29.32 15.31 -29.42
N GLY A 156 -28.17 15.46 -28.76
CA GLY A 156 -27.70 16.74 -28.26
C GLY A 156 -27.40 17.70 -29.41
N ARG A 157 -27.11 18.96 -29.11
CA ARG A 157 -26.78 19.94 -30.15
C ARG A 157 -25.63 19.43 -31.03
N GLU A 158 -25.67 19.65 -32.33
CA GLU A 158 -24.54 19.29 -33.18
C GLU A 158 -23.28 20.03 -32.73
N LYS A 159 -22.13 19.34 -32.78
CA LYS A 159 -20.87 19.93 -32.36
C LYS A 159 -20.51 21.08 -33.32
N PRO A 160 -20.16 22.27 -32.81
CA PRO A 160 -19.65 23.33 -33.66
C PRO A 160 -18.39 22.86 -34.39
N LEU A 161 -18.22 23.27 -35.65
CA LEU A 161 -17.03 22.92 -36.43
C LEU A 161 -15.78 23.29 -35.63
N THR A 162 -14.82 22.38 -35.58
CA THR A 162 -13.51 22.68 -35.00
C THR A 162 -12.85 23.79 -35.80
N GLU A 163 -11.92 24.54 -35.20
CA GLU A 163 -11.18 25.58 -35.91
C GLU A 163 -10.48 25.05 -37.16
N THR A 164 -10.00 23.80 -37.14
CA THR A 164 -9.41 23.15 -38.31
C THR A 164 -10.44 22.88 -39.41
N GLU A 165 -11.62 22.36 -39.06
CA GLU A 165 -12.70 22.11 -40.02
C GLU A 165 -13.29 23.42 -40.56
N PHE A 166 -13.44 24.43 -39.71
CA PHE A 166 -13.86 25.78 -40.10
C PHE A 166 -12.83 26.42 -41.04
N ASN A 167 -11.54 26.34 -40.72
CA ASN A 167 -10.47 26.85 -41.56
C ASN A 167 -10.38 26.09 -42.89
N ALA A 168 -10.53 24.76 -42.87
CA ALA A 168 -10.56 23.95 -44.09
C ALA A 168 -11.77 24.28 -44.98
N HIS A 169 -12.96 24.43 -44.37
CA HIS A 169 -14.18 24.86 -45.07
C HIS A 169 -14.02 26.26 -45.66
N THR A 170 -13.41 27.18 -44.91
CA THR A 170 -13.15 28.55 -45.36
C THR A 170 -12.11 28.57 -46.48
N LEU A 171 -10.99 27.84 -46.35
CA LEU A 171 -9.96 27.72 -47.40
C LEU A 171 -10.56 27.12 -48.68
N ALA A 172 -11.40 26.08 -48.57
CA ALA A 172 -12.05 25.44 -49.71
C ALA A 172 -12.94 26.42 -50.51
N GLY A 173 -13.50 27.43 -49.84
CA GLY A 173 -14.29 28.50 -50.47
C GLY A 173 -13.48 29.66 -51.07
N MET A 174 -12.16 29.72 -50.85
CA MET A 174 -11.29 30.77 -51.39
C MET A 174 -10.83 30.49 -52.82
N SER A 175 -10.35 31.52 -53.53
CA SER A 175 -9.73 31.35 -54.85
C SER A 175 -8.47 30.47 -54.76
N PRO A 176 -8.08 29.77 -55.84
CA PRO A 176 -6.88 28.92 -55.86
C PRO A 176 -5.61 29.65 -55.41
N GLU A 177 -5.47 30.94 -55.76
CA GLU A 177 -4.33 31.79 -55.39
C GLU A 177 -4.26 32.04 -53.88
N MET A 178 -5.40 32.25 -53.22
CA MET A 178 -5.49 32.47 -51.78
C MET A 178 -5.27 31.16 -50.99
N GLN A 179 -5.73 30.03 -51.52
CA GLN A 179 -5.43 28.71 -50.96
C GLN A 179 -3.91 28.43 -51.01
N GLN A 180 -3.27 28.78 -52.12
CA GLN A 180 -1.83 28.65 -52.30
C GLN A 180 -1.08 29.59 -51.33
N ALA A 181 -1.50 30.85 -51.21
CA ALA A 181 -0.93 31.80 -50.27
C ALA A 181 -1.07 31.34 -48.80
N ALA A 182 -2.21 30.75 -48.42
CA ALA A 182 -2.40 30.19 -47.08
C ALA A 182 -1.53 28.96 -46.83
N ALA A 183 -1.37 28.08 -47.83
CA ALA A 183 -0.50 26.91 -47.75
C ALA A 183 0.99 27.27 -47.68
N PHE A 184 1.41 28.36 -48.34
CA PHE A 184 2.79 28.81 -48.38
C PHE A 184 3.11 29.99 -47.46
N GLY A 185 2.13 30.52 -46.71
CA GLY A 185 2.32 31.70 -45.85
C GLY A 185 3.26 31.47 -44.68
N SER A 186 3.40 30.22 -44.21
CA SER A 186 4.32 29.80 -43.14
C SER A 186 5.61 29.16 -43.67
N THR A 187 5.80 29.09 -45.00
CA THR A 187 7.04 28.54 -45.56
C THR A 187 8.21 29.45 -45.15
N PRO A 188 9.24 28.91 -44.50
CA PRO A 188 10.39 29.71 -44.12
C PRO A 188 11.05 30.30 -45.37
N ILE A 189 11.25 31.62 -45.35
CA ILE A 189 11.92 32.38 -46.41
C ILE A 189 13.37 32.63 -46.01
N GLU A 190 14.28 32.52 -46.98
CA GLU A 190 15.71 32.77 -46.81
C GLU A 190 16.11 33.95 -47.70
N PRO A 191 16.92 34.89 -47.18
CA PRO A 191 17.43 35.99 -47.98
C PRO A 191 18.58 35.48 -48.85
N VAL A 192 18.44 35.61 -50.17
CA VAL A 192 19.48 35.26 -51.15
C VAL A 192 19.95 36.50 -51.89
N VAL A 193 21.22 36.48 -52.32
CA VAL A 193 21.81 37.56 -53.11
C VAL A 193 21.31 37.47 -54.56
N THR A 194 20.66 38.53 -55.07
CA THR A 194 20.29 38.62 -56.50
C THR A 194 20.96 39.83 -57.17
N PRO A 195 21.09 39.87 -58.52
CA PRO A 195 21.74 40.97 -59.23
C PRO A 195 21.11 42.36 -58.97
N ASP A 196 19.83 42.41 -58.60
CA ASP A 196 19.09 43.64 -58.27
C ASP A 196 19.02 43.93 -56.76
N GLY A 197 19.75 43.16 -55.92
CA GLY A 197 19.80 43.28 -54.47
C GLY A 197 19.29 42.03 -53.71
N PRO A 198 19.28 42.04 -52.36
CA PRO A 198 18.81 40.90 -51.57
C PRO A 198 17.31 40.67 -51.75
N ARG A 199 16.89 39.44 -52.07
CA ARG A 199 15.46 39.06 -52.12
C ARG A 199 15.20 37.85 -51.22
N ASN A 200 14.06 37.86 -50.56
CA ASN A 200 13.60 36.72 -49.76
C ASN A 200 12.92 35.71 -50.69
N VAL A 201 13.41 34.47 -50.68
CA VAL A 201 12.86 33.36 -51.46
C VAL A 201 12.48 32.21 -50.52
N THR A 202 11.58 31.33 -50.94
CA THR A 202 11.25 30.12 -50.16
C THR A 202 12.43 29.14 -50.13
N ARG A 203 12.57 28.32 -49.07
CA ARG A 203 13.67 27.33 -48.97
C ARG A 203 13.95 26.51 -50.23
N PRO A 204 12.94 25.98 -50.96
CA PRO A 204 13.20 25.22 -52.19
C PRO A 204 13.87 26.06 -53.29
N ASN A 205 13.60 27.37 -53.32
CA ASN A 205 14.17 28.30 -54.29
C ASN A 205 15.49 28.93 -53.83
N ALA A 206 15.84 28.77 -52.54
CA ALA A 206 17.14 29.15 -51.99
C ALA A 206 18.24 28.11 -52.28
N LEU A 207 17.86 26.89 -52.67
CA LEU A 207 18.79 25.81 -53.00
C LEU A 207 19.70 26.23 -54.18
N GLY A 208 20.99 26.38 -53.90
CA GLY A 208 22.02 26.74 -54.89
C GLY A 208 22.24 28.24 -55.10
N GLN A 209 21.60 29.11 -54.28
CA GLN A 209 21.83 30.55 -54.27
C GLN A 209 22.74 30.96 -53.10
N ASP A 210 23.50 32.04 -53.26
CA ASP A 210 24.37 32.55 -52.19
C ASP A 210 23.52 33.18 -51.06
N PRO A 211 23.64 32.71 -49.81
CA PRO A 211 22.90 33.26 -48.69
C PRO A 211 23.37 34.68 -48.35
N TYR A 212 22.42 35.57 -48.06
CA TYR A 212 22.73 36.92 -47.61
C TYR A 212 22.90 36.95 -46.09
N ASP A 213 24.14 37.06 -45.63
CA ASP A 213 24.48 37.22 -44.21
C ASP A 213 24.27 38.68 -43.76
N LYS A 214 23.23 38.91 -42.95
CA LYS A 214 23.04 40.19 -42.26
C LYS A 214 24.14 40.33 -41.19
N PRO A 215 24.92 41.43 -41.17
CA PRO A 215 25.93 41.64 -40.13
C PRO A 215 25.26 41.66 -38.75
N THR A 216 25.57 40.65 -37.93
CA THR A 216 24.97 40.45 -36.61
C THR A 216 25.68 41.34 -35.58
N ALA A 217 24.89 42.00 -34.74
CA ALA A 217 25.37 42.99 -33.78
C ALA A 217 26.32 42.40 -32.72
N GLY A 218 27.55 42.96 -32.71
CA GLY A 218 28.47 43.21 -31.59
C GLY A 218 28.56 42.23 -30.41
N LEU A 219 29.64 41.45 -30.38
CA LEU A 219 30.31 41.05 -29.14
C LEU A 219 30.82 42.33 -28.45
N SER A 220 30.30 42.70 -27.27
CA SER A 220 30.88 43.77 -26.46
C SER A 220 31.84 43.18 -25.43
N VAL A 221 33.11 43.48 -25.63
CA VAL A 221 34.17 43.25 -24.64
C VAL A 221 34.40 44.60 -23.96
N SER A 222 34.06 44.69 -22.68
CA SER A 222 34.38 45.87 -21.86
C SER A 222 35.44 45.50 -20.84
N MET A 223 36.51 46.28 -20.79
CA MET A 223 37.60 46.16 -19.83
C MET A 223 37.44 47.27 -18.80
N ASP A 224 37.40 46.93 -17.51
CA ASP A 224 37.39 47.95 -16.46
C ASP A 224 38.80 48.55 -16.23
N LYS A 225 38.88 49.57 -15.38
CA LYS A 225 40.11 50.34 -15.12
C LYS A 225 41.16 49.54 -14.34
N ASP A 226 40.80 48.36 -13.85
CA ASP A 226 41.65 47.46 -13.07
C ASP A 226 42.10 46.22 -13.88
N GLY A 227 41.78 46.19 -15.19
CA GLY A 227 42.29 45.19 -16.13
C GLY A 227 41.45 43.91 -16.23
N ASN A 228 40.24 43.86 -15.66
CA ASN A 228 39.36 42.72 -15.85
C ASN A 228 38.56 42.84 -17.15
N VAL A 229 38.59 41.76 -17.93
CA VAL A 229 37.82 41.62 -19.19
C VAL A 229 36.46 41.01 -18.87
N THR A 230 35.38 41.78 -19.06
CA THR A 230 34.02 41.25 -19.00
C THR A 230 33.54 40.89 -20.40
N TYR A 231 33.31 39.59 -20.62
CA TYR A 231 32.63 39.08 -21.81
C TYR A 231 31.13 39.06 -21.52
N THR A 232 30.39 40.02 -22.08
CA THR A 232 28.92 39.95 -21.99
C THR A 232 28.39 39.31 -23.26
N GLN A 233 28.41 37.98 -23.29
CA GLN A 233 27.58 37.22 -24.21
C GLN A 233 26.18 37.18 -23.61
N GLY A 234 25.19 37.79 -24.28
CA GLY A 234 23.81 37.81 -23.83
C GLY A 234 23.20 36.42 -23.76
N GLY A 235 23.45 35.69 -22.67
CA GLY A 235 22.86 34.41 -22.33
C GLY A 235 21.67 34.62 -21.39
N SER A 236 20.48 34.27 -21.87
CA SER A 236 19.26 34.17 -21.09
C SER A 236 19.48 33.27 -19.87
N GLY A 237 19.46 33.85 -18.67
CA GLY A 237 19.29 33.10 -17.43
C GLY A 237 17.93 32.41 -17.45
N GLY A 238 17.92 31.12 -17.78
CA GLY A 238 16.72 30.30 -17.87
C GLY A 238 15.98 30.30 -16.54
N LYS A 239 14.75 30.82 -16.56
CA LYS A 239 13.79 30.67 -15.46
C LYS A 239 13.67 29.18 -15.14
N THR A 240 13.66 28.80 -13.86
CA THR A 240 13.35 27.45 -13.40
C THR A 240 12.12 26.95 -14.17
N THR A 241 12.22 25.80 -14.83
CA THR A 241 11.10 25.30 -15.61
C THR A 241 9.92 25.01 -14.66
N GLU A 242 8.68 25.16 -15.13
CA GLU A 242 7.49 24.93 -14.30
C GLU A 242 7.49 23.55 -13.63
N PHE A 243 8.08 22.56 -14.30
CA PHE A 243 8.28 21.21 -13.78
C PHE A 243 9.26 21.19 -12.59
N GLN A 244 10.43 21.82 -12.72
CA GLN A 244 11.41 21.94 -11.63
C GLN A 244 10.86 22.72 -10.42
N GLY A 245 10.04 23.75 -10.68
CA GLY A 245 9.35 24.50 -9.61
C GLY A 245 8.33 23.65 -8.83
N LYS A 246 7.52 22.86 -9.54
CA LYS A 246 6.55 21.93 -8.92
C LYS A 246 7.24 20.81 -8.15
N GLN A 247 8.28 20.23 -8.74
CA GLN A 247 9.10 19.19 -8.12
C GLN A 247 9.70 19.67 -6.79
N ASN A 248 10.30 20.86 -6.75
CA ASN A 248 10.84 21.44 -5.52
C ASN A 248 9.78 21.64 -4.43
N ALA A 249 8.55 22.04 -4.80
CA ALA A 249 7.45 22.17 -3.86
C ALA A 249 7.03 20.83 -3.26
N TYR A 250 7.00 19.76 -4.05
CA TYR A 250 6.66 18.42 -3.57
C TYR A 250 7.78 17.80 -2.72
N VAL A 251 9.06 17.97 -3.09
CA VAL A 251 10.20 17.55 -2.25
C VAL A 251 10.16 18.24 -0.89
N THR A 252 9.83 19.54 -0.86
CA THR A 252 9.71 20.29 0.40
C THR A 252 8.60 19.72 1.29
N ARG A 253 7.44 19.34 0.72
CA ARG A 253 6.36 18.68 1.47
C ARG A 253 6.80 17.32 1.99
N MET A 254 7.48 16.51 1.17
CA MET A 254 8.00 15.20 1.57
C MET A 254 9.00 15.32 2.72
N ARG A 255 9.96 16.27 2.65
CA ARG A 255 10.92 16.57 3.72
C ARG A 255 10.24 16.94 5.04
N GLY A 256 9.13 17.69 4.97
CA GLY A 256 8.35 18.03 6.17
C GLY A 256 7.62 16.84 6.79
N MET A 257 7.17 15.88 5.98
CA MET A 257 6.38 14.73 6.46
C MET A 257 7.23 13.53 6.89
N ALA A 258 8.38 13.30 6.26
CA ALA A 258 9.30 12.20 6.58
C ALA A 258 9.62 12.07 8.08
N PRO A 259 10.01 13.14 8.82
CA PRO A 259 10.31 13.01 10.25
C PRO A 259 9.08 12.68 11.11
N ILE A 260 7.88 13.08 10.69
CA ILE A 260 6.63 12.73 11.39
C ILE A 260 6.36 11.22 11.23
N ILE A 261 6.57 10.69 10.03
CA ILE A 261 6.43 9.26 9.76
C ILE A 261 7.54 8.47 10.48
N ASP A 262 8.75 9.00 10.58
CA ASP A 262 9.85 8.32 11.28
C ASP A 262 9.64 8.26 12.79
N THR A 263 9.05 9.30 13.37
CA THR A 263 8.79 9.39 14.83
C THR A 263 7.51 8.69 15.24
N LEU A 264 6.43 8.84 14.47
CA LEU A 264 5.09 8.36 14.82
C LEU A 264 4.63 7.17 13.96
N GLY A 265 5.39 6.75 12.94
CA GLY A 265 4.96 5.71 12.00
C GLY A 265 4.78 4.34 12.63
N ASN A 266 5.39 4.06 13.78
CA ASN A 266 5.13 2.83 14.53
C ASN A 266 3.66 2.72 14.97
N GLU A 267 2.97 3.83 15.19
CA GLU A 267 1.55 3.85 15.52
C GLU A 267 0.70 3.26 14.37
N LEU A 268 1.14 3.41 13.12
CA LEU A 268 0.46 2.83 11.95
C LEU A 268 0.49 1.30 11.93
N THR A 269 1.28 0.67 12.79
CA THR A 269 1.35 -0.79 12.93
C THR A 269 0.31 -1.36 13.90
N ASP A 270 -0.43 -0.51 14.62
CA ASP A 270 -1.48 -0.95 15.53
C ASP A 270 -2.72 -1.44 14.74
N PHE A 271 -3.02 -2.73 14.89
CA PHE A 271 -4.17 -3.38 14.25
C PHE A 271 -5.52 -2.78 14.65
N LYS A 272 -5.69 -2.35 15.90
CA LYS A 272 -6.96 -1.74 16.37
C LYS A 272 -7.16 -0.38 15.72
N GLN A 273 -6.10 0.42 15.66
CA GLN A 273 -6.17 1.74 15.03
C GLN A 273 -6.38 1.63 13.52
N ALA A 274 -5.72 0.69 12.85
CA ALA A 274 -5.95 0.42 11.45
C ALA A 274 -7.38 -0.07 11.17
N ALA A 275 -7.97 -0.88 12.06
CA ALA A 275 -9.36 -1.30 11.95
C ALA A 275 -10.33 -0.12 12.12
N TYR A 276 -10.08 0.79 13.07
CA TYR A 276 -10.87 2.02 13.22
C TYR A 276 -10.73 2.96 12.01
N ASP A 277 -9.54 3.07 11.43
CA ASP A 277 -9.28 3.92 10.26
C ASP A 277 -9.96 3.41 8.98
N ALA A 278 -10.17 2.09 8.89
CA ALA A 278 -10.83 1.39 7.78
C ALA A 278 -12.37 1.41 7.88
N LEU A 279 -12.95 1.88 8.98
CA LEU A 279 -14.40 2.00 9.11
C LEU A 279 -14.96 2.97 8.05
N PRO A 280 -16.15 2.67 7.47
CA PRO A 280 -16.74 3.50 6.44
C PRO A 280 -17.07 4.89 6.99
N THR A 281 -16.83 5.89 6.14
CA THR A 281 -17.27 7.27 6.37
C THR A 281 -18.78 7.34 6.15
N VAL A 282 -19.53 7.77 7.16
CA VAL A 282 -20.98 7.98 7.08
C VAL A 282 -21.23 9.48 6.89
N GLY A 283 -21.65 9.87 5.69
CA GLY A 283 -21.77 11.29 5.33
C GLY A 283 -20.41 11.98 5.29
N THR A 284 -20.22 13.01 6.11
CA THR A 284 -18.92 13.71 6.28
C THR A 284 -18.12 13.24 7.50
N ILE A 285 -18.69 12.33 8.31
CA ILE A 285 -18.09 11.88 9.56
C ILE A 285 -17.35 10.57 9.31
N LYS A 286 -16.03 10.60 9.47
CA LYS A 286 -15.23 9.37 9.51
C LYS A 286 -15.48 8.69 10.85
N THR A 287 -16.35 7.67 10.87
CA THR A 287 -16.91 7.01 12.07
C THR A 287 -15.86 6.55 13.07
N GLY A 288 -14.66 6.17 12.61
CA GLY A 288 -13.54 5.77 13.47
C GLY A 288 -12.61 6.90 13.92
N ASN A 289 -12.73 8.13 13.40
CA ASN A 289 -11.74 9.19 13.64
C ASN A 289 -11.66 9.64 15.11
N GLY A 290 -12.79 9.61 15.84
CA GLY A 290 -12.80 9.88 17.29
C GLY A 290 -12.19 8.76 18.15
N MET A 291 -11.96 7.58 17.56
CA MET A 291 -11.36 6.42 18.22
C MET A 291 -9.86 6.27 17.91
N LEU A 292 -9.35 6.98 16.90
CA LEU A 292 -7.93 7.01 16.55
C LEU A 292 -7.13 7.83 17.55
N SER A 293 -5.98 7.32 17.97
CA SER A 293 -5.03 8.13 18.76
C SER A 293 -4.56 9.32 17.94
N GLU A 294 -4.25 10.43 18.62
CA GLU A 294 -3.74 11.64 17.98
C GLU A 294 -2.44 11.35 17.19
N ASN A 295 -1.57 10.49 17.73
CA ASN A 295 -0.33 10.11 17.07
C ASN A 295 -0.57 9.28 15.80
N TYR A 296 -1.56 8.36 15.81
CA TYR A 296 -1.96 7.63 14.61
C TYR A 296 -2.51 8.57 13.55
N GLN A 297 -3.37 9.53 13.92
CA GLN A 297 -3.91 10.52 12.98
C GLN A 297 -2.80 11.37 12.35
N LYS A 298 -1.84 11.84 13.15
CA LYS A 298 -0.67 12.59 12.68
C LYS A 298 0.19 11.77 11.71
N ALA A 299 0.50 10.52 12.06
CA ALA A 299 1.28 9.62 11.22
C ALA A 299 0.56 9.29 9.90
N ASN A 300 -0.75 9.03 9.95
CA ASN A 300 -1.56 8.71 8.77
C ASN A 300 -1.65 9.92 7.83
N ASN A 301 -1.96 11.11 8.36
CA ASN A 301 -2.01 12.33 7.59
C ASN A 301 -0.65 12.66 6.95
N ALA A 302 0.45 12.52 7.70
CA ALA A 302 1.79 12.72 7.17
C ALA A 302 2.13 11.71 6.07
N GLY A 303 1.77 10.44 6.25
CA GLY A 303 1.91 9.39 5.25
C GLY A 303 1.17 9.71 3.96
N ARG A 304 -0.10 10.11 4.04
CA ARG A 304 -0.90 10.46 2.86
C ARG A 304 -0.34 11.68 2.13
N VAL A 305 0.09 12.72 2.85
CA VAL A 305 0.72 13.90 2.23
C VAL A 305 2.04 13.54 1.55
N PHE A 306 2.83 12.64 2.15
CA PHE A 306 4.05 12.11 1.53
C PHE A 306 3.73 11.36 0.22
N LEU A 307 2.81 10.40 0.25
CA LEU A 307 2.42 9.62 -0.92
C LEU A 307 1.83 10.48 -2.04
N GLN A 308 0.96 11.42 -1.70
CA GLN A 308 0.39 12.36 -2.67
C GLN A 308 1.46 13.25 -3.30
N SER A 309 2.52 13.59 -2.57
CA SER A 309 3.62 14.39 -3.10
C SER A 309 4.47 13.60 -4.10
N VAL A 310 4.62 12.28 -3.91
CA VAL A 310 5.23 11.40 -4.91
C VAL A 310 4.31 11.23 -6.11
N LEU A 311 3.03 10.94 -5.91
CA LEU A 311 2.10 10.60 -7.00
C LEU A 311 1.69 11.79 -7.87
N ARG A 312 1.66 13.00 -7.32
CA ARG A 312 1.30 14.23 -8.06
C ARG A 312 2.45 14.86 -8.85
N LEU A 313 3.62 14.21 -8.90
CA LEU A 313 4.73 14.66 -9.76
C LEU A 313 4.41 14.50 -11.25
N ASP A 314 3.71 13.42 -11.63
CA ASP A 314 3.30 13.14 -13.01
C ASP A 314 1.83 13.46 -13.29
N SER A 315 0.93 13.17 -12.33
CA SER A 315 -0.50 13.33 -12.54
C SER A 315 -1.03 14.54 -11.76
N GLY A 316 -1.53 15.55 -12.49
CA GLY A 316 -2.34 16.62 -11.89
C GLY A 316 -3.76 16.17 -11.51
N ALA A 317 -4.06 14.88 -11.67
CA ALA A 317 -5.37 14.27 -11.50
C ALA A 317 -5.61 13.76 -10.07
N ALA A 318 -6.84 13.35 -9.78
CA ALA A 318 -7.17 12.67 -8.54
C ALA A 318 -6.46 11.31 -8.50
N ILE A 319 -5.76 11.03 -7.39
CA ILE A 319 -5.05 9.77 -7.18
C ILE A 319 -6.07 8.66 -6.89
N PRO A 320 -6.07 7.55 -7.66
CA PRO A 320 -6.90 6.39 -7.37
C PRO A 320 -6.54 5.76 -6.02
N PRO A 321 -7.52 5.33 -5.19
CA PRO A 321 -7.25 4.68 -3.90
C PRO A 321 -6.34 3.44 -3.98
N ALA A 322 -6.43 2.68 -5.08
CA ALA A 322 -5.59 1.51 -5.31
C ALA A 322 -4.11 1.89 -5.49
N GLU A 323 -3.83 3.04 -6.10
CA GLU A 323 -2.47 3.52 -6.31
C GLU A 323 -1.86 4.07 -5.02
N GLU A 324 -2.64 4.83 -4.23
CA GLU A 324 -2.24 5.27 -2.89
C GLU A 324 -1.91 4.06 -2.00
N ALA A 325 -2.70 2.98 -2.08
CA ALA A 325 -2.43 1.75 -1.33
C ALA A 325 -1.11 1.06 -1.75
N GLN A 326 -0.86 0.95 -3.05
CA GLN A 326 0.36 0.33 -3.60
C GLN A 326 1.63 1.06 -3.17
N TYR A 327 1.62 2.39 -3.19
CA TYR A 327 2.76 3.17 -2.71
C TYR A 327 2.84 3.14 -1.18
N GLY A 328 1.69 3.14 -0.49
CA GLY A 328 1.62 2.98 0.96
C GLY A 328 2.27 1.69 1.46
N ASP A 329 2.13 0.58 0.73
CA ASP A 329 2.78 -0.68 1.09
C ASP A 329 4.30 -0.63 1.02
N VAL A 330 4.85 0.22 0.15
CA VAL A 330 6.30 0.36 -0.05
C VAL A 330 6.90 1.37 0.91
N PHE A 331 6.19 2.47 1.17
CA PHE A 331 6.75 3.62 1.88
C PHE A 331 6.23 3.80 3.31
N LEU A 332 5.08 3.23 3.69
CA LEU A 332 4.50 3.44 5.02
C LEU A 332 4.48 2.14 5.85
N PRO A 333 4.73 2.24 7.17
CA PRO A 333 4.52 1.11 8.08
C PRO A 333 3.07 0.62 8.03
N ARG A 334 2.90 -0.71 8.06
CA ARG A 334 1.60 -1.40 8.05
C ARG A 334 1.43 -2.26 9.30
N PRO A 335 0.18 -2.54 9.71
CA PRO A 335 -0.08 -3.53 10.75
C PRO A 335 0.55 -4.88 10.40
N GLY A 336 1.34 -5.42 11.33
CA GLY A 336 2.06 -6.68 11.16
C GLY A 336 3.48 -6.56 10.59
N ASP A 337 3.95 -5.36 10.21
CA ASP A 337 5.35 -5.16 9.83
C ASP A 337 6.30 -5.40 11.02
N LYS A 338 7.39 -6.14 10.76
CA LYS A 338 8.44 -6.37 11.75
C LYS A 338 9.36 -5.13 11.81
N PRO A 339 10.11 -4.90 12.92
CA PRO A 339 11.01 -3.75 13.04
C PRO A 339 12.01 -3.61 11.88
N GLY A 340 12.53 -4.73 11.36
CA GLY A 340 13.41 -4.72 10.18
C GLY A 340 12.72 -4.22 8.91
N THR A 341 11.46 -4.59 8.69
CA THR A 341 10.64 -4.11 7.57
C THR A 341 10.34 -2.62 7.69
N ILE A 342 10.07 -2.13 8.91
CA ILE A 342 9.85 -0.70 9.18
C ILE A 342 11.12 0.11 8.83
N ALA A 343 12.29 -0.39 9.21
CA ALA A 343 13.57 0.23 8.88
C ALA A 343 13.84 0.25 7.36
N GLN A 344 13.52 -0.84 6.64
CA GLN A 344 13.63 -0.88 5.17
C GLN A 344 12.68 0.11 4.50
N LYS A 345 11.44 0.22 4.97
CA LYS A 345 10.48 1.21 4.47
C LYS A 345 10.94 2.64 4.73
N LYS A 346 11.61 2.89 5.85
CA LYS A 346 12.28 4.17 6.11
C LYS A 346 13.36 4.45 5.07
N GLN A 347 14.27 3.51 4.82
CA GLN A 347 15.29 3.67 3.78
C GLN A 347 14.68 3.88 2.39
N ALA A 348 13.59 3.18 2.07
CA ALA A 348 12.85 3.38 0.83
C ALA A 348 12.27 4.80 0.73
N ARG A 349 11.76 5.38 1.83
CA ARG A 349 11.31 6.78 1.85
C ARG A 349 12.46 7.77 1.66
N ASP A 350 13.60 7.52 2.28
CA ASP A 350 14.78 8.39 2.16
C ASP A 350 15.31 8.39 0.72
N LEU A 351 15.35 7.22 0.06
CA LEU A 351 15.69 7.11 -1.36
C LEU A 351 14.63 7.72 -2.27
N ALA A 352 13.34 7.60 -1.94
CA ALA A 352 12.28 8.25 -2.69
C ALA A 352 12.44 9.78 -2.66
N LEU A 353 12.82 10.35 -1.52
CA LEU A 353 13.08 11.78 -1.38
C LEU A 353 14.24 12.23 -2.27
N ASN A 354 15.36 11.50 -2.23
CA ASN A 354 16.52 11.78 -3.08
C ASN A 354 16.23 11.56 -4.57
N GLY A 355 15.43 10.53 -4.90
CA GLY A 355 15.03 10.22 -6.26
C GLY A 355 14.12 11.30 -6.85
N VAL A 356 13.12 11.74 -6.08
CA VAL A 356 12.28 12.87 -6.49
C VAL A 356 13.10 14.14 -6.62
N GLU A 357 14.08 14.40 -5.74
CA GLU A 357 14.99 15.54 -5.89
C GLU A 357 15.86 15.46 -7.15
N ALA A 358 16.26 14.25 -7.54
CA ALA A 358 17.03 13.98 -8.75
C ALA A 358 16.19 13.93 -10.05
N GLY A 359 14.87 14.07 -9.98
CA GLY A 359 13.99 14.07 -11.15
C GLY A 359 13.45 12.71 -11.58
N MET A 360 13.44 11.71 -10.68
CA MET A 360 12.81 10.42 -10.95
C MET A 360 11.29 10.56 -11.06
N THR A 361 10.69 9.76 -11.95
CA THR A 361 9.23 9.62 -12.05
C THR A 361 8.68 8.83 -10.85
N PRO A 362 7.38 8.91 -10.54
CA PRO A 362 6.78 8.14 -9.45
C PRO A 362 7.01 6.63 -9.58
N GLU A 363 6.96 6.11 -10.81
CA GLU A 363 7.19 4.69 -11.11
C GLU A 363 8.64 4.27 -10.81
N GLN A 364 9.61 5.11 -11.16
CA GLN A 364 11.03 4.86 -10.85
C GLN A 364 11.29 4.90 -9.34
N VAL A 365 10.64 5.83 -8.64
CA VAL A 365 10.68 5.93 -7.17
C VAL A 365 10.10 4.66 -6.53
N LEU A 366 8.94 4.19 -7.02
CA LEU A 366 8.32 2.96 -6.54
C LEU A 366 9.20 1.73 -6.79
N ALA A 367 9.79 1.62 -7.98
CA ALA A 367 10.69 0.52 -8.34
C ALA A 367 11.92 0.48 -7.43
N THR A 368 12.50 1.65 -7.13
CA THR A 368 13.64 1.78 -6.22
C THR A 368 13.25 1.39 -4.79
N GLY A 369 12.09 1.84 -4.30
CA GLY A 369 11.59 1.47 -2.98
C GLY A 369 11.31 -0.03 -2.84
N ARG A 370 10.74 -0.67 -3.87
CA ARG A 370 10.55 -2.13 -3.91
C ARG A 370 11.87 -2.89 -3.89
N ALA A 371 12.88 -2.38 -4.59
CA ALA A 371 14.21 -2.99 -4.60
C ALA A 371 14.84 -2.99 -3.19
N VAL A 372 14.65 -1.92 -2.39
CA VAL A 372 15.11 -1.88 -0.98
C VAL A 372 14.43 -2.93 -0.11
N LEU A 373 13.12 -3.10 -0.28
CA LEU A 373 12.36 -4.11 0.47
C LEU A 373 12.78 -5.53 0.10
N ALA A 374 13.12 -5.75 -1.17
CA ALA A 374 13.61 -7.04 -1.65
C ALA A 374 15.08 -7.31 -1.25
N SER A 375 15.92 -6.28 -1.13
CA SER A 375 17.36 -6.41 -0.84
C SER A 375 17.70 -6.55 0.65
N GLY A 376 16.72 -6.41 1.55
CA GLY A 376 16.96 -6.50 2.98
C GLY A 376 17.53 -5.23 3.63
N GLY A 377 17.60 -4.10 2.90
CA GLY A 377 18.03 -2.81 3.43
C GLY A 377 19.49 -2.42 3.18
N ASP A 378 20.13 -2.98 2.15
CA ASP A 378 21.45 -2.56 1.70
C ASP A 378 21.35 -1.36 0.72
N PRO A 379 21.76 -0.14 1.11
CA PRO A 379 21.77 1.04 0.24
C PRO A 379 22.83 0.98 -0.88
N ASN A 380 23.74 0.00 -0.87
CA ASN A 380 24.69 -0.24 -1.96
C ASN A 380 24.19 -1.22 -3.02
N ALA A 381 23.02 -1.84 -2.85
CA ALA A 381 22.35 -2.54 -3.95
C ALA A 381 22.02 -1.61 -5.13
N THR A 382 22.05 -0.30 -4.90
CA THR A 382 21.90 0.77 -5.90
C THR A 382 23.19 1.18 -6.61
N SER A 383 24.34 0.56 -6.32
CA SER A 383 25.54 0.63 -7.18
C SER A 383 25.50 -0.42 -8.30
N ALA A 384 24.41 -0.39 -9.08
CA ALA A 384 24.41 -0.86 -10.46
C ALA A 384 23.24 -0.22 -11.22
N PRO A 385 23.51 0.84 -11.99
CA PRO A 385 22.96 0.89 -13.33
C PRO A 385 24.12 0.96 -14.32
N SER A 386 24.85 -0.15 -14.50
CA SER A 386 25.50 -0.48 -15.77
C SER A 386 26.16 -1.87 -15.72
N ALA A 387 25.96 -2.66 -16.79
CA ALA A 387 26.87 -3.74 -17.21
C ALA A 387 26.88 -5.12 -16.50
N ARG A 388 25.74 -5.64 -16.02
CA ARG A 388 25.59 -7.12 -15.86
C ARG A 388 24.26 -7.74 -16.32
N ALA A 389 23.33 -6.93 -16.85
CA ALA A 389 22.19 -7.40 -17.66
C ALA A 389 22.43 -7.22 -19.18
N GLN A 390 23.57 -6.67 -19.57
CA GLN A 390 24.08 -6.60 -20.95
C GLN A 390 25.56 -6.99 -20.92
N GLN A 391 25.83 -8.31 -21.08
CA GLN A 391 27.09 -8.99 -21.43
C GLN A 391 27.37 -10.22 -20.53
N GLN A 392 26.56 -11.27 -20.76
CA GLN A 392 26.85 -12.72 -20.65
C GLN A 392 25.49 -13.44 -20.67
N GLY A 393 24.95 -14.07 -21.73
CA GLY A 393 25.28 -14.22 -23.15
C GLY A 393 23.93 -14.33 -23.92
N ALA A 394 23.79 -14.05 -25.22
CA ALA A 394 24.64 -14.51 -26.32
C ALA A 394 25.03 -16.00 -26.17
N ALA A 395 24.04 -16.86 -25.90
CA ALA A 395 23.92 -18.24 -26.39
C ALA A 395 22.77 -18.97 -25.66
N GLY A 396 21.75 -19.43 -26.39
CA GLY A 396 20.95 -20.59 -25.95
C GLY A 396 19.56 -20.35 -25.35
N GLY A 397 18.95 -19.17 -25.50
CA GLY A 397 17.52 -19.02 -25.19
C GLY A 397 16.66 -19.66 -26.26
N ARG A 398 15.88 -20.71 -25.94
CA ARG A 398 14.94 -21.32 -26.91
C ARG A 398 14.00 -20.24 -27.49
N PRO A 399 13.84 -20.15 -28.82
CA PRO A 399 12.99 -19.15 -29.43
C PRO A 399 11.53 -19.33 -28.99
N SER A 400 10.86 -18.21 -28.68
CA SER A 400 9.43 -18.21 -28.34
C SER A 400 8.58 -18.51 -29.58
N GLN A 401 7.34 -18.98 -29.37
CA GLN A 401 6.45 -19.41 -30.45
C GLN A 401 6.16 -18.28 -31.46
N LYS A 402 5.97 -17.05 -30.97
CA LYS A 402 5.84 -15.85 -31.82
C LYS A 402 7.08 -15.58 -32.67
N ALA A 403 8.28 -15.86 -32.15
CA ALA A 403 9.51 -15.68 -32.91
C ALA A 403 9.64 -16.74 -34.01
N ALA A 404 9.24 -17.99 -33.72
CA ALA A 404 9.19 -19.06 -34.70
C ALA A 404 8.17 -18.75 -35.82
N ASP A 405 7.00 -18.24 -35.48
CA ASP A 405 5.96 -17.86 -36.45
C ASP A 405 6.43 -16.69 -37.34
N PHE A 406 7.07 -15.68 -36.74
CA PHE A 406 7.66 -14.58 -37.50
C PHE A 406 8.72 -15.06 -38.49
N LEU A 407 9.56 -16.01 -38.10
CA LEU A 407 10.58 -16.58 -38.99
C LEU A 407 9.97 -17.37 -40.15
N ARG A 408 8.90 -18.17 -39.91
CA ARG A 408 8.20 -18.88 -40.99
C ARG A 408 7.56 -17.92 -42.00
N SER A 409 7.03 -16.81 -41.54
CA SER A 409 6.48 -15.76 -42.41
C SER A 409 7.56 -14.90 -43.08
N ASN A 410 8.79 -14.87 -42.55
CA ASN A 410 9.89 -14.05 -43.06
C ASN A 410 11.21 -14.85 -43.12
N PRO A 411 11.36 -15.76 -44.09
CA PRO A 411 12.55 -16.63 -44.19
C PRO A 411 13.86 -15.84 -44.39
N GLY A 412 13.79 -14.63 -44.95
CA GLY A 412 14.95 -13.74 -45.11
C GLY A 412 15.56 -13.23 -43.79
N ALA A 413 14.85 -13.38 -42.66
CA ALA A 413 15.36 -13.01 -41.34
C ALA A 413 16.19 -14.12 -40.66
N ALA A 414 16.44 -15.25 -41.34
CA ALA A 414 17.12 -16.41 -40.76
C ALA A 414 18.49 -16.10 -40.14
N GLN A 415 19.32 -15.29 -40.81
CA GLN A 415 20.64 -14.92 -40.27
C GLN A 415 20.54 -14.08 -38.99
N GLN A 416 19.56 -13.17 -38.93
CA GLN A 416 19.31 -12.35 -37.75
C GLN A 416 18.69 -13.17 -36.60
N PHE A 417 17.91 -14.19 -36.95
CA PHE A 417 17.32 -15.13 -36.02
C PHE A 417 18.38 -16.06 -35.40
N ASP A 418 19.27 -16.62 -36.21
CA ASP A 418 20.41 -17.44 -35.76
C ASP A 418 21.37 -16.62 -34.92
N ALA A 419 21.62 -15.35 -35.28
CA ALA A 419 22.42 -14.44 -34.46
C ALA A 419 21.81 -14.18 -33.08
N LYS A 420 20.48 -14.26 -32.96
CA LYS A 420 19.74 -13.99 -31.71
C LYS A 420 19.52 -15.24 -30.85
N TYR A 421 19.27 -16.40 -31.47
CA TYR A 421 18.85 -17.63 -30.78
C TYR A 421 19.88 -18.77 -30.86
N GLY A 422 20.97 -18.59 -31.60
CA GLY A 422 22.05 -19.56 -31.77
C GLY A 422 22.12 -20.09 -33.21
N ALA A 423 23.33 -20.41 -33.68
CA ALA A 423 23.55 -20.92 -35.03
C ALA A 423 22.76 -22.22 -35.26
N GLY A 424 21.92 -22.24 -36.31
CA GLY A 424 21.07 -23.39 -36.65
C GLY A 424 19.69 -23.38 -36.00
N ALA A 425 19.34 -22.37 -35.20
CA ALA A 425 18.01 -22.22 -34.61
C ALA A 425 16.93 -21.92 -35.67
N ALA A 426 17.27 -21.14 -36.69
CA ALA A 426 16.41 -20.85 -37.83
C ALA A 426 16.21 -22.10 -38.70
N ALA A 427 17.27 -22.88 -38.93
CA ALA A 427 17.21 -24.13 -39.67
C ALA A 427 16.33 -25.18 -38.97
N ALA A 428 16.34 -25.25 -37.63
CA ALA A 428 15.47 -26.15 -36.88
C ALA A 428 13.97 -25.81 -36.99
N ILE A 429 13.63 -24.55 -37.27
CA ILE A 429 12.23 -24.07 -37.39
C ILE A 429 11.75 -24.10 -38.84
N LEU A 430 12.65 -23.81 -39.79
CA LEU A 430 12.36 -23.76 -41.22
C LEU A 430 12.56 -25.11 -41.92
N GLY A 431 13.38 -26.01 -41.35
CA GLY A 431 13.70 -27.33 -41.91
C GLY A 431 12.91 -28.49 -41.31
N GLY A 432 11.97 -28.22 -40.40
CA GLY A 432 11.05 -29.23 -39.86
C GLY A 432 9.87 -29.48 -40.80
N GLN A 433 10.06 -30.36 -41.77
CA GLN A 433 9.01 -31.28 -42.24
C GLN A 433 9.17 -32.63 -41.54
#